data_AF-A0A533Z4B8-F1
#
_entry.id   AF-A0A533Z4B8-F1
#
_cell.length_a   1.000
_cell.length_b   1.000
_cell.length_c   1.000
_cell.angle_alpha   90.00
_cell.angle_beta   90.00
_cell.angle_gamma   90.00
#
_symmetry.space_group_name_H-M   'P 1'
#
loop_
_entity.id
_entity.type
_entity.pdbx_description
1 polymer ?
#
loop_
_entity_poly.entity_id
_entity_poly.type
_entity_poly.pdbx_seq_one_letter_code
_entity_poly.pdbx_strand_id
1 'polypeptide(L)' 'MRQVVEALQALRGIAQISAVTIVAEVGELSRFEKARQLMGYSGMVASEHSSGSDLLL' A
#
# COMPACT_ATOMS: atom_id res chain seq x y z
N MET A 1 -6.25 -16.01 3.52
CA MET A 1 -5.67 -15.18 2.45
C MET A 1 -6.71 -14.33 1.69
N ARG A 2 -7.82 -14.89 1.19
CA ARG A 2 -8.86 -14.12 0.47
C ARG A 2 -9.35 -12.86 1.19
N GLN A 3 -9.72 -12.99 2.47
CA GLN A 3 -10.20 -11.87 3.29
C GLN A 3 -9.14 -10.74 3.45
N VAL A 4 -7.85 -11.09 3.46
CA VAL A 4 -6.77 -10.10 3.56
C VAL A 4 -6.64 -9.32 2.25
N VAL A 5 -6.74 -10.01 1.11
CA VAL A 5 -6.74 -9.36 -0.20
C VAL A 5 -7.93 -8.42 -0.35
N GLU A 6 -9.12 -8.86 0.04
CA GLU A 6 -10.34 -8.04 0.01
C GLU A 6 -10.22 -6.81 0.93
N ALA A 7 -9.65 -6.97 2.13
CA ALA A 7 -9.41 -5.87 3.05
C ALA A 7 -8.42 -4.83 2.49
N LEU A 8 -7.37 -5.28 1.78
CA LEU A 8 -6.44 -4.38 1.10
C LEU A 8 -7.11 -3.65 -0.07
N GLN A 9 -7.97 -4.31 -0.84
CA GLN A 9 -8.71 -3.70 -1.95
C GLN A 9 -9.73 -2.64 -1.50
N ALA A 10 -10.13 -2.65 -0.22
CA ALA A 10 -10.96 -1.59 0.35
C ALA A 10 -10.20 -0.26 0.49
N LEU A 11 -8.87 -0.27 0.42
CA LEU A 11 -8.04 0.92 0.42
C LEU A 11 -8.04 1.58 -0.96
N ARG A 12 -8.25 2.91 -0.99
CA ARG A 12 -8.28 3.68 -2.23
C ARG A 12 -6.99 3.50 -3.03
N GLY A 13 -7.13 3.09 -4.30
CA GLY A 13 -6.01 2.90 -5.22
C GLY A 13 -5.37 1.52 -5.17
N ILE A 14 -5.85 0.58 -4.34
CA ILE A 14 -5.32 -0.79 -4.30
C ILE A 14 -6.21 -1.72 -5.13
N ALA A 15 -5.73 -2.11 -6.31
CA ALA A 15 -6.37 -3.10 -7.16
C ALA A 15 -5.91 -4.54 -6.83
N GLN A 16 -6.54 -5.54 -7.44
CA GLN A 16 -6.29 -6.96 -7.14
C GLN A 16 -4.82 -7.38 -7.26
N ILE A 17 -4.13 -6.98 -8.33
CA ILE A 17 -2.72 -7.33 -8.53
C ILE A 17 -1.87 -6.72 -7.42
N SER A 18 -2.04 -5.43 -7.13
CA SER A 18 -1.34 -4.75 -6.04
C SER A 18 -1.59 -5.40 -4.69
N ALA A 19 -2.85 -5.75 -4.38
CA ALA A 19 -3.21 -6.41 -3.12
C ALA A 19 -2.52 -7.78 -2.99
N VAL A 20 -2.51 -8.58 -4.05
CA VAL A 20 -1.84 -9.90 -4.05
C VAL A 20 -0.32 -9.74 -3.94
N THR A 21 0.28 -8.79 -4.66
CA THR A 21 1.71 -8.50 -4.57
C THR A 21 2.11 -8.09 -3.16
N ILE A 22 1.36 -7.18 -2.53
CA ILE A 22 1.62 -6.75 -1.14
C ILE A 22 1.59 -7.96 -0.20
N VAL A 23 0.59 -8.83 -0.34
CA VAL A 23 0.46 -10.03 0.50
C VAL A 23 1.61 -11.01 0.26
N ALA A 24 2.06 -11.17 -0.98
CA ALA A 24 3.20 -12.04 -1.33
C ALA A 24 4.53 -11.52 -0.77
N GLU A 25 4.78 -10.21 -0.85
CA GLU A 25 6.00 -9.56 -0.35
C GLU A 25 6.04 -9.47 1.18
N VAL A 26 4.89 -9.16 1.79
CA VAL A 26 4.80 -9.02 3.25
C VAL A 26 4.84 -10.38 3.94
N GLY A 27 4.22 -11.40 3.34
CA GLY A 27 4.03 -12.69 3.99
C GLY A 27 3.09 -12.58 5.19
N GLU A 28 3.54 -13.04 6.36
CA GLU A 28 2.70 -13.03 7.56
C GLU A 28 2.57 -11.63 8.17
N LEU A 29 1.33 -11.11 8.22
CA LEU A 29 1.06 -9.76 8.74
C LEU A 29 1.39 -9.60 10.24
N SER A 30 1.42 -10.71 11.00
CA SER A 30 1.72 -10.74 12.44
C SER A 30 3.15 -10.27 12.77
N ARG A 31 4.04 -10.19 11.78
CA ARG A 31 5.38 -9.60 11.94
C ARG A 31 5.35 -8.10 12.28
N PHE A 32 4.21 -7.43 12.04
CA PHE A 32 3.99 -6.05 12.40
C PHE A 32 3.10 -5.97 13.64
N GLU A 33 3.62 -5.39 14.73
CA GLU A 33 2.88 -5.18 15.97
C GLU A 33 1.70 -4.21 15.78
N LYS A 34 1.85 -3.24 14.86
CA LYS A 34 0.86 -2.19 14.62
C LYS A 34 0.60 -2.00 13.12
N ALA A 35 -0.65 -1.79 12.74
CA ALA A 35 -1.05 -1.56 11.34
C ALA A 35 -0.25 -0.42 10.65
N ARG A 36 0.12 0.63 11.39
CA ARG A 36 0.94 1.73 10.87
C ARG A 36 2.33 1.28 10.40
N GLN A 37 2.92 0.26 11.02
CA GLN A 37 4.22 -0.28 10.59
C GLN A 37 4.10 -0.98 9.24
N LEU A 38 3.03 -1.77 9.05
CA LEU A 38 2.70 -2.36 7.76
C LEU A 38 2.50 -1.27 6.70
N MET A 39 1.69 -0.26 6.99
CA MET A 39 1.41 0.83 6.04
C MET A 39 2.67 1.60 5.64
N GLY A 40 3.58 1.84 6.60
CA GLY A 40 4.88 2.46 6.31
C GLY A 40 5.78 1.56 5.46
N TYR A 41 5.80 0.25 5.74
CA TYR A 41 6.58 -0.72 4.98
C TYR A 41 6.11 -0.85 3.53
N SER A 42 4.79 -0.93 3.31
CA SER A 42 4.21 -1.15 1.99
C SER A 42 3.91 0.12 1.20
N GLY A 43 4.21 1.31 1.77
CA GLY A 43 3.87 2.59 1.16
C GLY A 43 2.37 2.89 1.09
N MET A 44 1.53 2.19 1.87
CA MET A 44 0.08 2.43 1.96
C MET A 44 -0.26 3.64 2.85
N VAL A 45 0.49 4.72 2.69
CA VAL A 45 0.28 5.99 3.39
C VAL A 45 -0.18 7.03 2.38
N ALA A 46 -0.96 8.03 2.83
CA ALA A 46 -1.32 9.13 1.96
C ALA A 46 -0.04 9.80 1.44
N SER A 47 0.09 9.86 0.12
CA SER A 47 1.20 10.51 -0.56
C SER A 47 0.66 11.52 -1.56
N GLU A 48 1.35 12.64 -1.66
CA GLU A 48 1.09 13.65 -2.68
C GLU A 48 2.17 13.51 -3.76
N HIS A 49 1.75 13.42 -5.02
CA HIS A 49 2.66 13.51 -6.15
C HIS A 49 2.58 14.93 -6.71
N SER A 50 3.52 15.79 -6.29
CA SER A 50 3.70 17.11 -6.87
C SER A 50 4.64 17.00 -8.07
N SER A 51 4.09 17.12 -9.28
CA SER A 51 4.89 17.36 -10.47
C SER A 51 5.24 18.85 -10.44
N GLY A 52 6.36 19.21 -9.81
CA GLY A 52 6.84 20.59 -9.77
C GLY A 52 6.74 21.20 -11.16
N SER A 53 6.24 22.43 -11.26
CA SER A 53 6.20 23.16 -12.53
C SER A 53 7.62 23.24 -13.09
N ASP A 54 7.92 22.44 -14.11
CA ASP A 54 9.02 22.70 -15.05
C ASP A 54 8.66 24.00 -15.78
N LEU A 55 8.78 25.12 -15.07
CA LEU A 55 8.68 26.43 -15.67
C LEU A 55 10.03 26.69 -16.34
N LEU A 56 10.19 26.10 -17.53
CA LEU A 56 11.13 26.59 -18.53
C LEU A 56 10.59 27.92 -19.06
N LEU A 57 10.87 29.00 -18.33
CA LEU A 57 10.90 30.37 -18.84
C LEU A 57 12.23 31.01 -18.47
#